data_AF-E6QV01-F1
#
_entry.id   AF-E6QV01-F1
#
_cell.length_a   1.000
_cell.length_b   1.000
_cell.length_c   1.000
_cell.angle_alpha   90.00
_cell.angle_beta   90.00
_cell.angle_gamma   90.00
#
_symmetry.space_group_name_H-M   'P 1'
#
loop_
_entity.id
_entity.type
_entity.pdbx_description
1 polymer ?
#
loop_
_entity_poly.entity_id
_entity_poly.type
_entity_poly.pdbx_seq_one_letter_code
_entity_poly.pdbx_strand_id
1 'polypeptide(L)'
;MYDLHRLGWNSFQQLCQTICREVLGQTVESFLDSNDAGKDGAFAGTWTPAPGQLYTGSFVIQCKFTAVAGQNLKPSDINDEIEKVRKLVAAGQCDVYVLMTNAGVSGAQMSQG
;
A
#
# COMPACT_ATOMS: atom_id res chain seq x y z
N MET A 1 18.00 -7.81 -10.34
CA MET A 1 17.16 -7.02 -9.41
C MET A 1 16.59 -5.86 -10.21
N TYR A 2 15.30 -5.54 -10.06
CA TYR A 2 14.68 -4.44 -10.80
C TYR A 2 15.07 -3.11 -10.15
N ASP A 3 15.59 -2.16 -10.93
CA ASP A 3 15.96 -0.82 -10.46
C ASP A 3 14.72 0.07 -10.27
N LEU A 4 13.80 -0.34 -9.40
CA LEU A 4 12.51 0.35 -9.20
C LEU A 4 12.68 1.82 -8.81
N HIS A 5 13.77 2.17 -8.13
CA HIS A 5 14.14 3.54 -7.78
C HIS A 5 14.33 4.47 -9.01
N ARG A 6 14.45 3.91 -10.23
CA ARG A 6 14.58 4.65 -11.49
C ARG A 6 13.25 4.86 -12.23
N LEU A 7 12.17 4.23 -11.79
CA LEU A 7 10.86 4.34 -12.44
C LEU A 7 10.25 5.75 -12.34
N GLY A 8 10.60 6.48 -11.27
CA GLY A 8 9.91 7.70 -10.88
C GLY A 8 8.58 7.40 -10.18
N TRP A 9 8.11 8.37 -9.39
CA TRP A 9 6.95 8.20 -8.52
C TRP A 9 5.68 7.83 -9.28
N ASN A 10 5.42 8.46 -10.43
CA ASN A 10 4.20 8.23 -11.22
C ASN A 10 4.19 6.81 -11.82
N SER A 11 5.27 6.39 -12.48
CA SER A 11 5.36 5.04 -13.04
C SER A 11 5.30 3.97 -11.95
N PHE A 12 5.85 4.26 -10.76
CA PHE A 12 5.72 3.37 -9.61
C PHE A 12 4.27 3.27 -9.11
N GLN A 13 3.54 4.38 -9.04
CA GLN A 13 2.12 4.38 -8.69
C GLN A 13 1.28 3.58 -9.70
N GLN A 14 1.52 3.74 -11.01
CA GLN A 14 0.85 2.95 -12.05
C GLN A 14 1.18 1.45 -11.95
N LEU A 15 2.42 1.11 -11.59
CA LEU A 15 2.82 -0.27 -11.30
C LEU A 15 2.04 -0.82 -10.10
N CYS A 16 1.96 -0.07 -9.00
CA CYS A 16 1.19 -0.45 -7.82
C CYS A 16 -0.29 -0.66 -8.13
N GLN A 17 -0.92 0.25 -8.87
CA GLN A 17 -2.30 0.11 -9.34
C GLN A 17 -2.48 -1.16 -10.20
N THR A 18 -1.51 -1.45 -11.06
CA THR A 18 -1.51 -2.67 -11.88
C THR A 18 -1.42 -3.93 -11.02
N ILE A 19 -0.49 -3.97 -10.07
CA ILE A 19 -0.39 -5.08 -9.11
C ILE A 19 -1.68 -5.23 -8.34
N CYS A 20 -2.29 -4.13 -7.91
CA CYS A 20 -3.55 -4.18 -7.17
C CYS A 20 -4.67 -4.81 -7.99
N ARG A 21 -4.85 -4.37 -9.24
CA ARG A 21 -5.83 -4.98 -10.15
C ARG A 21 -5.57 -6.46 -10.40
N GLU A 22 -4.32 -6.85 -10.67
CA GLU A 22 -3.98 -8.22 -11.03
C GLU A 22 -3.95 -9.19 -9.84
N VAL A 23 -3.62 -8.70 -8.63
CA VAL A 23 -3.43 -9.54 -7.42
C VAL A 23 -4.59 -9.45 -6.43
N LEU A 24 -5.23 -8.28 -6.28
CA LEU A 24 -6.40 -8.14 -5.40
C LEU A 24 -7.70 -8.57 -6.10
N GLY A 25 -7.68 -8.72 -7.44
CA GLY A 25 -8.66 -9.53 -8.18
C GLY A 25 -10.10 -8.99 -8.23
N GLN A 26 -10.36 -7.80 -7.70
CA GLN A 26 -11.62 -7.07 -7.89
C GLN A 26 -11.32 -5.70 -8.47
N THR A 27 -12.28 -5.13 -9.19
CA THR A 27 -12.23 -3.79 -9.77
C THR A 27 -11.85 -2.81 -8.67
N VAL A 28 -10.54 -2.56 -8.52
CA VAL A 28 -10.07 -1.49 -7.66
C VAL A 28 -10.68 -0.25 -8.27
N GLU A 29 -11.56 0.42 -7.53
CA GLU A 29 -11.99 1.76 -7.91
C GLU A 29 -10.75 2.63 -7.78
N SER A 30 -9.99 2.72 -8.87
CA SER A 30 -8.90 3.67 -8.98
C SER A 30 -9.57 5.04 -8.86
N PHE A 31 -9.39 5.71 -7.72
CA PHE A 31 -9.64 7.14 -7.64
C PHE A 31 -8.63 7.78 -8.59
N LEU A 32 -9.10 8.08 -9.80
CA LEU A 32 -8.32 8.76 -10.82
C LEU A 32 -8.06 10.18 -10.35
N ASP A 33 -6.78 10.53 -10.37
CA ASP A 33 -6.19 11.87 -10.33
C ASP A 33 -7.19 13.03 -10.24
N SER A 34 -7.58 13.38 -9.02
CA SER A 34 -7.72 14.79 -8.67
C SER A 34 -7.73 14.94 -7.16
N ASN A 35 -6.63 15.47 -6.63
CA ASN A 35 -6.62 16.24 -5.39
C ASN A 35 -6.98 15.48 -4.10
N ASP A 36 -6.65 14.20 -4.00
CA ASP A 36 -6.96 13.43 -2.80
C ASP A 36 -5.82 13.51 -1.79
N ALA A 37 -6.13 13.46 -0.49
CA ALA A 37 -5.23 13.68 0.65
C ALA A 37 -4.16 12.56 0.82
N GLY A 38 -3.40 12.30 -0.24
CA GLY A 38 -2.39 11.26 -0.40
C GLY A 38 -2.93 9.85 -0.64
N LYS A 39 -4.22 9.61 -0.91
CA LYS A 39 -4.72 8.24 -1.18
C LYS A 39 -4.48 7.89 -2.64
N ASP A 40 -3.83 6.74 -2.90
CA ASP A 40 -3.50 6.33 -4.28
C ASP A 40 -4.50 5.30 -4.85
N GLY A 41 -5.35 4.72 -3.98
CA GLY A 41 -6.47 3.87 -4.35
C GLY A 41 -7.30 3.41 -3.15
N ALA A 42 -8.55 3.04 -3.37
CA ALA A 42 -9.39 2.38 -2.38
C ALA A 42 -10.40 1.46 -3.08
N PHE A 43 -10.80 0.38 -2.41
CA PHE A 43 -11.86 -0.50 -2.92
C PHE A 43 -12.60 -1.16 -1.77
N ALA A 44 -13.85 -1.54 -1.97
CA ALA A 44 -14.60 -2.35 -1.01
C ALA A 44 -14.81 -3.74 -1.60
N GLY A 45 -14.52 -4.79 -0.82
CA GLY A 45 -14.64 -6.13 -1.35
C GLY A 45 -14.05 -7.21 -0.46
N THR A 46 -13.67 -8.30 -1.11
CA THR A 46 -13.06 -9.48 -0.48
C THR A 46 -11.75 -9.82 -1.16
N TRP A 47 -10.70 -10.04 -0.38
CA TRP A 47 -9.38 -10.43 -0.85
C TRP A 47 -8.91 -11.73 -0.19
N THR A 48 -8.44 -12.67 -1.01
CA THR A 48 -7.93 -13.98 -0.59
C THR A 48 -6.49 -14.15 -1.09
N PRO A 49 -5.49 -13.55 -0.42
CA PRO A 49 -4.10 -13.57 -0.89
C PRO A 49 -3.43 -14.94 -0.82
N ALA A 50 -3.87 -15.80 0.09
CA ALA A 50 -3.37 -17.16 0.25
C ALA A 50 -4.49 -18.07 0.77
N PRO A 51 -4.35 -19.41 0.61
CA PRO A 51 -5.29 -20.36 1.20
C PRO A 51 -5.47 -20.12 2.71
N GLY A 52 -6.71 -19.95 3.14
CA GLY A 52 -7.05 -19.68 4.55
C GLY A 52 -6.95 -18.22 4.99
N GLN A 53 -6.52 -17.30 4.11
CA GLN A 53 -6.56 -15.85 4.38
C GLN A 53 -7.77 -15.22 3.68
N LEU A 54 -8.64 -14.58 4.43
CA LEU A 54 -9.81 -13.88 3.92
C LEU A 54 -9.89 -12.50 4.57
N TYR A 55 -9.77 -11.46 3.75
CA TYR A 55 -9.95 -10.08 4.17
C TYR A 55 -11.20 -9.52 3.51
N THR A 56 -12.09 -8.91 4.29
CA THR A 56 -13.32 -8.31 3.77
C THR A 56 -13.50 -6.92 4.37
N GLY A 57 -13.90 -5.97 3.54
CA GLY A 57 -14.18 -4.59 3.97
C GLY A 57 -13.65 -3.56 2.98
N SER A 58 -13.44 -2.35 3.49
CA SER A 58 -12.86 -1.21 2.79
C SER A 58 -11.34 -1.26 2.84
N PHE A 59 -10.71 -1.36 1.70
CA PHE A 59 -9.28 -1.35 1.52
C PHE A 59 -8.82 0.05 1.12
N VAL A 60 -7.74 0.52 1.73
CA VAL A 60 -7.04 1.74 1.33
C VAL A 60 -5.62 1.38 0.94
N ILE A 61 -5.21 1.81 -0.25
CA ILE A 61 -3.91 1.51 -0.83
C ILE A 61 -3.09 2.81 -0.88
N GLN A 62 -1.88 2.73 -0.33
CA GLN A 62 -0.89 3.80 -0.35
C GLN A 62 0.37 3.34 -1.07
N CYS A 63 0.82 4.13 -2.04
CA CYS A 63 2.10 3.95 -2.70
C CYS A 63 3.11 4.90 -2.08
N LYS A 64 4.28 4.37 -1.69
CA LYS A 64 5.39 5.16 -1.17
C LYS A 64 6.66 4.86 -1.95
N PHE A 65 6.99 5.77 -2.86
CA PHE A 65 8.17 5.67 -3.70
C PHE A 65 9.40 6.34 -3.07
N THR A 66 10.57 5.72 -3.24
CA THR A 66 11.86 6.37 -3.06
C THR A 66 12.72 6.27 -4.32
N ALA A 67 13.39 7.37 -4.67
CA ALA A 67 14.40 7.41 -5.73
C ALA A 67 15.79 6.97 -5.25
N VAL A 68 15.97 6.73 -3.94
CA VAL A 68 17.26 6.38 -3.36
C VAL A 68 17.45 4.87 -3.41
N ALA A 69 18.42 4.42 -4.20
CA ALA A 69 18.78 3.01 -4.30
C ALA A 69 19.16 2.43 -2.92
N GLY A 70 18.58 1.29 -2.58
CA GLY A 70 18.88 0.60 -1.31
C GLY A 70 18.38 1.30 -0.05
N GLN A 71 17.53 2.33 -0.17
CA GLN A 71 16.92 2.92 1.02
C GLN A 71 15.96 1.92 1.68
N ASN A 72 16.08 1.80 3.00
CA ASN A 72 15.13 1.07 3.82
C ASN A 72 14.06 1.99 4.40
N LEU A 73 12.84 1.46 4.55
CA LEU A 73 11.73 2.10 5.22
C LEU A 73 12.05 2.22 6.71
N LYS A 74 12.03 3.43 7.25
CA LYS A 74 12.18 3.68 8.67
C LYS A 74 10.82 3.75 9.36
N PRO A 75 10.72 3.45 10.66
CA PRO A 75 9.49 3.67 11.42
C PRO A 75 8.98 5.11 11.34
N SER A 76 9.89 6.09 11.28
CA SER A 76 9.52 7.50 11.07
C SER A 76 8.78 7.74 9.77
N ASP A 77 9.09 6.96 8.73
CA ASP A 77 8.54 7.14 7.39
C ASP A 77 7.08 6.64 7.28
N ILE A 78 6.58 5.94 8.30
CA ILE A 78 5.21 5.43 8.39
C ILE A 78 4.37 6.11 9.48
N ASN A 79 4.93 7.03 10.26
CA ASN A 79 4.18 7.70 11.33
C ASN A 79 2.98 8.48 10.77
N ASP A 80 3.20 9.24 9.70
CA ASP A 80 2.15 10.00 9.02
C ASP A 80 1.07 9.07 8.45
N GLU A 81 1.47 7.90 7.96
CA GLU A 81 0.56 6.86 7.48
C GLU A 81 -0.30 6.30 8.62
N ILE A 82 0.30 6.06 9.80
CA ILE A 82 -0.44 5.58 10.97
C ILE A 82 -1.49 6.61 11.41
N GLU A 83 -1.14 7.90 11.43
CA GLU A 83 -2.11 8.94 11.76
C GLU A 83 -3.25 9.00 10.74
N LYS A 84 -2.94 8.86 9.46
CA LYS A 84 -3.93 8.78 8.38
C LYS A 84 -4.84 7.58 8.54
N VAL A 85 -4.29 6.39 8.80
CA VAL A 85 -5.03 5.16 9.06
C VAL A 85 -6.01 5.36 10.22
N ARG A 86 -5.56 5.96 11.34
CA ARG A 86 -6.43 6.23 12.49
C ARG A 86 -7.64 7.09 12.12
N LYS A 87 -7.43 8.14 11.31
CA LYS A 87 -8.51 9.01 10.82
C LYS A 87 -9.48 8.25 9.92
N LEU A 88 -8.97 7.39 9.04
CA LEU A 88 -9.79 6.60 8.11
C LEU A 88 -10.63 5.55 8.84
N VAL A 89 -10.03 4.85 9.80
CA VAL A 89 -10.72 3.89 10.67
C VAL A 89 -11.81 4.59 11.49
N ALA A 90 -11.50 5.75 12.10
CA ALA A 90 -12.46 6.52 12.87
C ALA A 90 -13.64 7.03 12.03
N ALA A 91 -13.43 7.25 10.73
CA ALA A 91 -14.47 7.61 9.76
C ALA A 91 -15.23 6.40 9.18
N GLY A 92 -14.87 5.16 9.54
CA GLY A 92 -15.46 3.95 8.97
C GLY A 92 -15.09 3.71 7.49
N GLN A 93 -13.96 4.25 7.03
CA GLN A 93 -13.54 4.26 5.63
C GLN A 93 -12.37 3.30 5.32
N CYS A 94 -11.88 2.56 6.32
CA CYS A 94 -10.74 1.68 6.16
C CYS A 94 -10.81 0.52 7.16
N ASP A 95 -11.01 -0.67 6.64
CA ASP A 95 -10.89 -1.94 7.37
C ASP A 95 -9.50 -2.56 7.16
N VAL A 96 -8.92 -2.36 5.97
CA VAL A 96 -7.60 -2.89 5.60
C VAL A 96 -6.75 -1.79 4.96
N TYR A 97 -5.54 -1.56 5.48
CA TYR A 97 -4.58 -0.61 4.90
C TYR A 97 -3.40 -1.36 4.26
N VAL A 98 -3.11 -1.05 3.00
CA VAL A 98 -2.01 -1.65 2.23
C VAL A 98 -1.00 -0.57 1.87
N LEU A 99 0.21 -0.67 2.40
CA LEU A 99 1.34 0.18 2.02
C LEU A 99 2.24 -0.55 1.02
N MET A 100 2.36 -0.01 -0.18
CA MET A 100 3.23 -0.51 -1.24
C MET A 100 4.46 0.39 -1.37
N THR A 101 5.66 -0.16 -1.28
CA THR A 101 6.89 0.62 -1.37
C THR A 101 8.00 -0.13 -2.11
N ASN A 102 8.89 0.62 -2.77
CA ASN A 102 10.15 0.10 -3.31
C ASN A 102 11.33 0.25 -2.33
N ALA A 103 11.11 0.79 -1.14
CA ALA A 103 12.10 0.78 -0.07
C ALA A 103 12.24 -0.63 0.52
N GLY A 104 13.43 -0.98 0.98
CA GLY A 104 13.65 -2.23 1.71
C GLY A 104 12.92 -2.20 3.06
N VAL A 105 12.22 -3.28 3.40
CA VAL A 105 11.60 -3.42 4.73
C VAL A 105 12.48 -4.34 5.57
N SER A 106 13.12 -3.79 6.60
CA SER A 106 13.87 -4.59 7.57
C SER A 106 12.97 -5.02 8.72
N GLY A 107 12.99 -6.30 9.08
CA GLY A 107 12.35 -6.82 10.28
C GLY A 107 13.37 -7.53 11.17
N ALA A 108 13.22 -7.39 12.49
CA ALA A 108 13.80 -8.39 13.40
C ALA A 108 12.96 -9.66 13.23
N GLN A 109 13.56 -10.73 12.74
CA GLN A 109 12.91 -12.03 12.71
C GLN A 109 12.72 -12.49 14.16
N MET A 110 11.52 -12.30 14.72
CA MET A 110 11.16 -12.92 15.99
C MET A 110 11.14 -14.43 15.73
N SER A 111 12.18 -15.14 16.16
CA SER A 111 12.16 -16.59 16.22
C SER A 111 11.00 -16.99 17.11
N GLN A 112 9.98 -17.63 16.54
CA GLN A 112 8.96 -18.31 17.34
C GLN A 112 9.67 -19.44 18.10
N GLY A 113 9.75 -19.28 19.42
CA GLY A 113 10.18 -20.32 20.35
C GLY A 113 9.00 -21.14 20.84
#